data_AF-A0A1B1XUZ3-F1
#
_entry.id   AF-A0A1B1XUZ3-F1
#
_cell.length_a   1.000
_cell.length_b   1.000
_cell.length_c   1.000
_cell.angle_alpha   90.00
_cell.angle_beta   90.00
_cell.angle_gamma   90.00
#
_symmetry.space_group_name_H-M   'P 1'
#
loop_
_entity.id
_entity.type
_entity.pdbx_description
1 polymer ?
#
loop_
_entity_poly.entity_id
_entity_poly.type
_entity_poly.pdbx_seq_one_letter_code
_entity_poly.pdbx_strand_id
1 'polypeptide(L)' 'MELEELNPGALIGPQQDVESIERWAERNGISYGTARAWVYRGVLPSVKLGKLRMVNSALLRNWLLEQEWTA' A
#
# COMPACT_ATOMS: atom_id res chain seq x y z
N MET A 1 8.86 31.65 -16.06
CA MET A 1 8.92 30.50 -15.13
C MET A 1 7.91 29.52 -15.69
N GLU A 2 8.37 28.55 -16.47
CA GLU A 2 7.46 27.52 -16.97
C GLU A 2 7.11 26.62 -15.79
N LEU A 3 5.82 26.54 -15.47
CA LEU A 3 5.31 25.57 -14.53
C LEU A 3 5.40 24.23 -15.25
N GLU A 4 6.46 23.47 -14.98
CA GLU A 4 6.60 22.10 -15.46
C GLU A 4 5.34 21.33 -15.03
N GLU A 5 4.49 20.98 -16.00
CA GLU A 5 3.31 20.17 -15.75
C GLU A 5 3.79 18.81 -15.21
N LEU A 6 3.55 18.57 -13.92
CA LEU A 6 3.87 17.30 -13.28
C LEU A 6 3.11 16.20 -14.03
N ASN A 7 3.83 15.37 -14.80
CA ASN A 7 3.25 14.20 -15.45
C ASN A 7 2.68 13.26 -14.36
N PRO A 8 1.35 13.10 -14.25
CA PRO A 8 0.76 12.27 -13.21
C PRO A 8 1.17 10.81 -13.35
N GLY A 9 1.46 10.34 -14.56
CA GLY A 9 1.98 9.01 -14.84
C GLY A 9 3.41 8.79 -14.32
N ALA A 10 4.20 9.85 -14.13
CA ALA A 10 5.51 9.77 -13.48
C ALA A 10 5.41 9.68 -11.94
N LEU A 11 4.26 10.04 -11.36
CA LEU A 11 3.99 9.91 -9.92
C LEU A 11 3.54 8.49 -9.54
N ILE A 12 3.05 7.71 -10.51
CA ILE A 12 2.62 6.33 -10.29
C ILE A 12 3.81 5.40 -10.54
N GLY A 13 4.63 5.21 -9.50
CA GLY A 13 5.64 4.14 -9.52
C GLY A 13 4.98 2.77 -9.78
N PRO A 14 5.74 1.77 -10.26
CA PRO A 14 5.20 0.44 -10.53
C PRO A 14 4.46 -0.10 -9.30
N GLN A 15 3.15 -0.32 -9.46
CA GLN A 15 2.32 -0.83 -8.38
C GLN A 15 2.77 -2.25 -8.05
N GLN A 16 3.44 -2.44 -6.91
CA GLN A 16 3.79 -3.76 -6.43
C GLN A 16 2.54 -4.39 -5.81
N ASP A 17 2.02 -5.45 -6.42
CA ASP A 17 0.85 -6.16 -5.92
C ASP A 17 1.12 -6.81 -4.56
N VAL A 18 2.36 -7.29 -4.37
CA VAL A 18 2.83 -7.85 -3.11
C VAL A 18 4.19 -7.28 -2.76
N GLU A 19 4.31 -6.72 -1.55
CA GLU A 19 5.54 -6.08 -1.07
C GLU A 19 5.77 -6.37 0.42
N SER A 20 6.99 -6.16 0.91
CA SER A 20 7.28 -6.33 2.35
C SER A 20 6.50 -5.30 3.16
N ILE A 21 6.18 -5.62 4.41
CA ILE A 21 5.50 -4.69 5.33
C ILE A 21 6.32 -3.40 5.49
N GLU A 22 7.66 -3.50 5.50
CA GLU A 22 8.57 -2.37 5.60
C GLU A 22 8.51 -1.44 4.39
N ARG A 23 8.60 -1.98 3.18
CA ARG A 23 8.48 -1.17 1.94
C ARG A 23 7.11 -0.53 1.80
N TRP A 24 6.06 -1.27 2.16
CA TRP A 24 4.72 -0.71 2.17
C TRP A 24 4.61 0.46 3.15
N ALA A 25 5.17 0.31 4.36
CA ALA A 25 5.15 1.34 5.38
C ALA A 25 5.92 2.60 4.93
N GLU A 26 7.13 2.43 4.40
CA GLU A 26 7.96 3.51 3.84
C GLU A 26 7.21 4.26 2.72
N ARG A 27 6.65 3.54 1.76
CA ARG A 27 5.91 4.11 0.62
C ARG A 27 4.67 4.91 1.03
N ASN A 28 4.00 4.50 2.11
CA ASN A 28 2.80 5.17 2.61
C ASN A 28 3.09 6.19 3.72
N GLY A 29 4.36 6.42 4.09
CA GLY A 29 4.72 7.38 5.14
C GLY A 29 4.28 6.97 6.54
N ILE A 30 4.16 5.67 6.82
CA ILE A 30 3.69 5.13 8.10
C ILE A 30 4.83 4.37 8.79
N SER A 31 4.86 4.37 10.13
CA SER A 31 5.86 3.59 10.87
C SER A 31 5.71 2.08 10.60
N TYR A 32 6.83 1.37 10.48
CA TYR A 32 6.83 -0.09 10.32
C TYR A 32 6.03 -0.81 11.42
N GLY A 33 6.14 -0.35 12.68
CA GLY A 33 5.42 -0.93 13.81
C GLY A 33 3.90 -0.85 13.64
N THR A 34 3.41 0.30 13.15
CA THR A 34 1.98 0.50 12.85
C THR A 34 1.52 -0.41 11.71
N ALA A 35 2.24 -0.42 10.58
CA ALA A 35 1.90 -1.26 9.43
C ALA A 35 1.90 -2.76 9.80
N ARG A 36 2.90 -3.19 10.58
CA ARG A 36 2.97 -4.55 11.12
C ARG A 36 1.77 -4.84 12.00
N ALA A 37 1.40 -3.95 12.92
CA ALA A 37 0.24 -4.15 13.78
C ALA A 37 -1.06 -4.29 12.97
N TRP A 38 -1.28 -3.49 11.93
CA TRP A 38 -2.45 -3.60 11.05
C TRP A 38 -2.50 -4.93 10.30
N VAL A 39 -1.36 -5.39 9.78
CA VAL A 39 -1.26 -6.70 9.11
C VAL A 39 -1.63 -7.84 10.07
N TYR A 40 -1.09 -7.84 11.29
CA TYR A 40 -1.37 -8.90 12.26
C TYR A 40 -2.76 -8.81 12.90
N ARG A 41 -3.40 -7.64 12.86
CA ARG A 41 -4.80 -7.43 13.29
C ARG A 41 -5.82 -7.65 12.17
N GLY A 42 -5.38 -7.98 10.94
CA GLY A 42 -6.26 -8.20 9.80
C GLY A 42 -6.86 -6.92 9.19
N VAL A 43 -6.35 -5.74 9.56
CA VAL A 43 -6.75 -4.44 8.98
C VAL A 43 -6.14 -4.27 7.59
N LEU A 44 -4.88 -4.65 7.42
CA LEU A 44 -4.22 -4.67 6.11
C LEU A 44 -4.24 -6.09 5.52
N PRO A 45 -4.75 -6.27 4.28
CA PRO A 45 -4.67 -7.55 3.60
C PRO A 45 -3.22 -8.03 3.46
N SER A 46 -2.96 -9.28 3.79
CA SER A 46 -1.61 -9.86 3.73
C SER A 46 -1.63 -11.31 3.27
N VAL A 47 -0.54 -11.72 2.62
CA VAL A 47 -0.31 -13.10 2.16
C VAL A 47 0.97 -13.64 2.79
N LYS A 48 0.97 -14.92 3.14
CA LYS A 48 2.18 -15.63 3.57
C LYS A 48 2.91 -16.14 2.34
N LEU A 49 4.11 -15.64 2.09
CA LEU A 49 5.00 -16.10 1.02
C LEU A 49 6.25 -16.72 1.66
N GLY A 50 6.31 -18.06 1.62
CA GLY A 50 7.33 -18.82 2.34
C GLY A 50 7.29 -18.55 3.85
N LYS A 51 8.39 -17.99 4.37
CA LYS A 51 8.55 -17.65 5.80
C LYS A 51 8.10 -16.23 6.15
N LEU A 52 7.78 -15.41 5.16
CA LEU A 52 7.45 -13.99 5.35
C LEU A 52 5.96 -13.74 5.19
N ARG A 53 5.47 -12.71 5.90
CA ARG A 53 4.15 -12.13 5.68
C ARG A 53 4.33 -10.82 4.93
N MET A 54 3.64 -10.69 3.80
CA MET A 54 3.76 -9.57 2.87
C MET A 54 2.41 -8.89 2.69
N VAL A 55 2.41 -7.58 2.45
CA VAL A 55 1.17 -6.82 2.22
C VAL A 55 0.67 -7.13 0.82
N ASN A 56 -0.63 -7.40 0.68
CA ASN A 56 -1.29 -7.58 -0.59
C ASN A 56 -1.98 -6.27 -1.00
N SER A 57 -1.23 -5.43 -1.71
CA SER A 57 -1.69 -4.11 -2.17
C SER A 57 -2.77 -4.24 -3.25
N ALA A 58 -2.78 -5.30 -4.04
CA ALA A 58 -3.83 -5.53 -5.04
C ALA A 58 -5.20 -5.75 -4.37
N LEU A 59 -5.25 -6.60 -3.34
CA LEU A 59 -6.47 -6.85 -2.57
C LEU A 59 -6.91 -5.61 -1.78
N LEU A 60 -5.95 -4.85 -1.21
CA LEU A 60 -6.26 -3.59 -0.56
C LEU A 60 -6.92 -2.60 -1.52
N ARG A 61 -6.37 -2.42 -2.73
CA ARG A 61 -6.98 -1.54 -3.75
C ARG A 61 -8.38 -1.98 -4.13
N ASN A 62 -8.59 -3.29 -4.35
CA ASN A 62 -9.93 -3.81 -4.66
C ASN A 62 -10.92 -3.51 -3.52
N TRP A 63 -10.54 -3.81 -2.27
CA TRP A 63 -11.38 -3.53 -1.11
C TRP A 63 -11.70 -2.04 -0.95
N LEU A 64 -10.73 -1.15 -1.19
CA LEU A 64 -10.93 0.31 -1.13
C LEU A 64 -11.94 0.80 -2.18
N LEU A 65 -11.95 0.20 -3.37
CA LEU A 65 -12.92 0.55 -4.43
C LEU A 65 -14.35 0.10 -4.09
N GLU A 66 -14.50 -0.90 -3.23
CA GLU A 66 -15.81 -1.41 -2.77
C GLU A 66 -16.40 -0.60 -1.61
N GLN A 67 -15.64 0.31 -0.99
CA GLN A 67 -16.13 1.08 0.14
C GLN A 67 -17.07 2.21 -0.32
N GLU A 68 -18.19 2.37 0.37
CA GLU A 68 -19.00 3.59 0.25
C GLU A 68 -18.30 4.71 1.02
N TRP A 69 -17.77 5.70 0.30
CA TRP A 69 -17.06 6.82 0.88
C TRP A 69 -18.06 7.86 1.38
N THR A 70 -18.18 8.00 2.71
CA THR A 70 -18.84 9.17 3.32
C THR A 70 -17.79 10.23 3.61
N ALA A 71 -17.94 11.41 3.00
CA ALA A 71 -17.11 12.58 3.26
C ALA A 71 -17.48 13.27 4.58
#